data_AF-A0A0S2K8J1-F1
#
_entry.id   AF-A0A0S2K8J1-F1
#
_cell.length_a   1.000
_cell.length_b   1.000
_cell.length_c   1.000
_cell.angle_alpha   90.00
_cell.angle_beta   90.00
_cell.angle_gamma   90.00
#
_symmetry.space_group_name_H-M   'P 1'
#
loop_
_entity.id
_entity.type
_entity.pdbx_description
1 polymer ?
#
loop_
_entity_poly.entity_id
_entity_poly.type
_entity_poly.pdbx_seq_one_letter_code
_entity_poly.pdbx_strand_id
1 'polypeptide(L)'
;MYKIFKIIVYVTVILPLLIVAFIFIAAFIPPDPEPLEVVFKNSCGVELPYSHIVIEREPSRGFAPQGASYSEKGVVQVNLEDASDILSSLEGNTDYKLQEGVFEKFQIGKKLGTCKVSTLSGYVDYQYAVW
;
A
#
# COMPACT_ATOMS: atom_id res chain seq x y z
N MET A 1 -10.89 -7.18 55.30
CA MET A 1 -9.73 -7.82 54.65
C MET A 1 -10.00 -8.26 53.22
N TYR A 2 -10.97 -9.14 52.94
CA TYR A 2 -11.23 -9.68 51.59
C TYR A 2 -11.47 -8.61 50.50
N LYS A 3 -12.23 -7.55 50.80
CA LYS A 3 -12.49 -6.46 49.85
C LYS A 3 -11.23 -5.68 49.46
N ILE A 4 -10.32 -5.45 50.43
CA ILE A 4 -9.06 -4.72 50.20
C ILE A 4 -8.10 -5.60 49.39
N PHE A 5 -8.01 -6.89 49.72
CA PHE A 5 -7.19 -7.84 48.98
C PHE A 5 -7.65 -8.00 47.52
N LYS A 6 -8.97 -8.03 47.29
CA LYS A 6 -9.54 -8.08 45.93
C LYS A 6 -9.20 -6.84 45.09
N ILE A 7 -9.21 -5.65 45.69
CA ILE A 7 -8.83 -4.41 45.01
C ILE A 7 -7.34 -4.43 44.65
N ILE A 8 -6.47 -4.86 45.58
CA ILE A 8 -5.03 -4.96 45.34
C ILE A 8 -4.76 -5.90 44.16
N VAL A 9 -5.34 -7.11 44.16
CA VAL A 9 -5.18 -8.08 43.06
C VAL A 9 -5.71 -7.53 41.73
N TYR A 10 -6.82 -6.78 41.74
CA TYR A 10 -7.38 -6.19 40.53
C TYR A 10 -6.44 -5.14 39.91
N VAL A 11 -5.85 -4.29 40.75
CA VAL A 11 -4.93 -3.24 40.29
C VAL A 11 -3.56 -3.80 39.90
N THR A 12 -3.02 -4.76 40.65
CA THR A 12 -1.65 -5.26 40.41
C THR A 12 -1.58 -6.37 39.37
N VAL A 13 -2.69 -7.11 39.14
CA VAL A 13 -2.69 -8.25 38.21
C VAL A 13 -3.61 -7.99 37.03
N ILE A 14 -4.89 -7.67 37.28
CA ILE A 14 -5.89 -7.60 36.20
C ILE A 14 -5.64 -6.39 35.29
N LEU A 15 -5.37 -5.22 35.86
CA LEU A 15 -5.09 -4.00 35.09
C LEU A 15 -3.87 -4.14 34.15
N PRO A 16 -2.69 -4.60 34.60
CA PRO A 16 -1.56 -4.82 33.69
C PRO A 16 -1.82 -5.92 32.66
N LEU A 17 -2.56 -6.98 32.99
CA LEU A 17 -2.94 -8.01 32.01
C LEU A 17 -3.82 -7.45 30.89
N LEU A 18 -4.78 -6.59 31.22
CA LEU A 18 -5.60 -5.89 30.24
C LEU A 18 -4.75 -4.99 29.34
N ILE A 19 -3.77 -4.26 29.90
CA ILE A 19 -2.87 -3.42 29.12
C ILE A 19 -2.05 -4.26 28.14
N VAL A 20 -1.48 -5.39 28.58
CA VAL A 20 -0.72 -6.30 27.71
C VAL A 20 -1.60 -6.87 26.60
N ALA A 21 -2.83 -7.29 26.92
CA ALA A 21 -3.78 -7.77 25.93
C ALA A 21 -4.12 -6.68 24.89
N PHE A 22 -4.32 -5.43 25.34
CA PHE A 22 -4.54 -4.30 24.44
C PHE A 22 -3.35 -4.03 23.52
N ILE A 23 -2.12 -4.08 24.04
CA ILE A 23 -0.90 -3.91 23.24
C ILE A 23 -0.78 -5.02 22.21
N PHE A 24 -1.06 -6.28 22.60
CA PHE A 24 -1.07 -7.40 21.67
C PHE A 24 -2.09 -7.20 20.54
N ILE A 25 -3.34 -6.85 20.87
CA ILE A 25 -4.38 -6.59 19.86
C ILE A 25 -3.98 -5.43 18.94
N ALA A 26 -3.46 -4.34 19.50
CA ALA A 26 -3.02 -3.17 18.73
C ALA A 26 -1.86 -3.50 17.78
N ALA A 27 -0.94 -4.38 18.17
CA ALA A 27 0.18 -4.83 17.33
C ALA A 27 -0.28 -5.63 16.10
N PHE A 28 -1.50 -6.17 16.11
CA PHE A 28 -2.10 -6.88 14.98
C PHE A 28 -3.03 -6.00 14.13
N ILE A 29 -3.12 -4.70 14.39
CA ILE A 29 -3.83 -3.79 13.50
C ILE A 29 -2.87 -3.38 12.39
N PRO A 30 -3.14 -3.75 11.11
CA PRO A 30 -2.26 -3.37 10.03
C PRO A 30 -2.30 -1.84 9.84
N PRO A 31 -1.15 -1.19 9.55
CA PRO A 31 -1.08 0.26 9.38
C PRO A 31 -2.03 0.73 8.27
N ASP A 32 -2.45 2.00 8.34
CA ASP A 32 -3.28 2.65 7.33
C ASP A 32 -2.70 2.51 5.92
N PRO A 33 -3.56 2.55 4.87
CA PRO A 33 -3.08 2.31 3.52
C PRO A 33 -2.16 3.47 3.12
N GLU A 34 -1.15 3.18 2.32
CA GLU A 34 -0.29 4.25 1.83
C GLU A 34 -1.14 5.27 1.03
N PRO A 35 -0.78 6.57 1.05
CA PRO A 35 -1.44 7.57 0.20
C PRO A 35 -1.37 7.16 -1.27
N LEU A 36 -2.41 7.47 -2.04
CA LEU A 36 -2.52 7.08 -3.46
C LEU A 36 -1.30 7.57 -4.25
N GLU A 37 -0.83 8.77 -3.95
CA GLU A 37 0.31 9.41 -4.60
C GLU A 37 1.60 8.61 -4.39
N VAL A 38 1.76 8.03 -3.20
CA VAL A 38 2.92 7.20 -2.85
C VAL A 38 2.84 5.86 -3.57
N VAL A 39 1.66 5.24 -3.55
CA VAL A 39 1.40 3.97 -4.25
C VAL A 39 1.65 4.13 -5.75
N PHE A 40 1.03 5.14 -6.36
CA PHE A 40 1.16 5.44 -7.79
C PHE A 40 2.62 5.73 -8.18
N LYS A 41 3.33 6.54 -7.38
CA LYS A 41 4.76 6.82 -7.63
C LYS A 41 5.63 5.58 -7.55
N ASN A 42 5.33 4.67 -6.61
CA ASN A 42 6.06 3.41 -6.50
C ASN A 42 5.73 2.45 -7.65
N SER A 43 4.50 2.48 -8.16
CA SER A 43 4.04 1.65 -9.28
C SER A 43 4.51 2.17 -10.63
N CYS A 44 4.37 3.46 -10.91
CA CYS A 44 4.58 4.07 -12.23
C CYS A 44 5.85 4.93 -12.31
N GLY A 45 6.58 5.13 -11.21
CA GLY A 45 7.89 5.81 -11.20
C GLY A 45 7.81 7.33 -11.35
N VAL A 46 6.60 7.88 -11.43
CA VAL A 46 6.31 9.30 -11.65
C VAL A 46 5.23 9.77 -10.68
N GLU A 47 5.14 11.08 -10.49
CA GLU A 47 4.13 11.65 -9.60
C GLU A 47 2.74 11.60 -10.24
N LEU A 48 1.72 11.42 -9.41
CA LEU A 48 0.34 11.40 -9.87
C LEU A 48 -0.06 12.80 -10.38
N PRO A 49 -0.51 12.94 -11.64
CA PRO A 49 -0.90 14.24 -12.19
C PRO A 49 -2.05 14.88 -11.41
N TYR A 50 -2.07 16.21 -11.28
CA TYR A 50 -3.10 16.92 -10.52
C TYR A 50 -4.52 16.76 -11.09
N SER A 51 -4.63 16.58 -12.40
CA SER A 51 -5.87 16.42 -13.17
C SER A 51 -6.47 15.00 -13.13
N HIS A 52 -5.94 14.11 -12.29
CA HIS A 52 -6.36 12.71 -12.27
C HIS A 52 -7.78 12.51 -11.70
N ILE A 53 -8.45 11.47 -12.19
CA ILE A 53 -9.71 10.96 -11.65
C ILE A 53 -9.47 9.52 -11.18
N VAL A 54 -9.81 9.23 -9.93
CA VAL A 54 -9.72 7.86 -9.40
C VAL A 54 -10.97 7.09 -9.82
N ILE A 55 -10.78 6.01 -10.58
CA ILE A 55 -11.86 5.15 -11.07
C ILE A 55 -12.07 3.96 -10.13
N GLU A 56 -10.98 3.26 -9.82
CA GLU A 56 -10.96 2.10 -8.92
C GLU A 56 -9.75 2.18 -8.00
N ARG A 57 -9.95 1.78 -6.74
CA ARG A 57 -8.87 1.64 -5.77
C ARG A 57 -9.24 0.56 -4.76
N GLU A 58 -8.52 -0.55 -4.81
CA GLU A 58 -8.74 -1.71 -3.94
C GLU A 58 -7.48 -2.00 -3.12
N PRO A 59 -7.36 -1.42 -1.91
CA PRO A 59 -6.32 -1.79 -0.97
C PRO A 59 -6.65 -3.12 -0.30
N SER A 60 -5.66 -3.99 -0.21
CA SER A 60 -5.69 -5.27 0.50
C SER A 60 -4.54 -5.34 1.50
N ARG A 61 -4.85 -5.88 2.69
CA ARG A 61 -3.88 -6.03 3.77
C ARG A 61 -3.92 -7.45 4.31
N GLY A 62 -2.75 -7.94 4.71
CA GLY A 62 -2.59 -9.24 5.32
C GLY A 62 -1.43 -9.28 6.29
N PHE A 63 -1.42 -10.32 7.12
CA PHE A 63 -0.24 -10.70 7.88
C PHE A 63 0.35 -11.94 7.20
N ALA A 64 1.57 -11.80 6.70
CA ALA A 64 2.39 -12.92 6.24
C ALA A 64 3.32 -13.36 7.39
N PRO A 65 3.81 -14.62 7.40
CA PRO A 65 4.75 -15.08 8.43
C PRO A 65 6.02 -14.22 8.54
N GLN A 66 6.40 -13.57 7.43
CA GLN A 66 7.55 -12.67 7.32
C GLN A 66 7.26 -11.20 7.69
N GLY A 67 6.00 -10.81 7.93
CA GLY A 67 5.64 -9.43 8.28
C GLY A 67 4.26 -8.98 7.79
N ALA A 68 4.04 -7.67 7.78
CA ALA A 68 2.84 -7.09 7.20
C ALA A 68 2.94 -7.14 5.66
N SER A 69 1.90 -7.66 5.01
CA SER A 69 1.76 -7.62 3.55
C SER A 69 0.72 -6.55 3.17
N TYR A 70 1.03 -5.77 2.16
CA TYR A 70 0.12 -4.79 1.60
C TYR A 70 0.12 -4.93 0.08
N SER A 71 -1.06 -4.99 -0.52
CA SER A 71 -1.21 -4.87 -1.96
C SER A 71 -2.31 -3.89 -2.28
N GLU A 72 -2.13 -3.12 -3.34
CA GLU A 72 -3.15 -2.21 -3.84
C GLU A 72 -3.18 -2.32 -5.35
N LYS A 73 -4.39 -2.42 -5.90
CA LYS A 73 -4.63 -2.26 -7.34
C LYS A 73 -5.59 -1.11 -7.55
N GLY A 74 -5.41 -0.38 -8.63
CA GLY A 74 -6.37 0.64 -9.00
C GLY A 74 -6.21 1.13 -10.41
N VAL A 75 -7.15 1.97 -10.79
CA VAL A 75 -7.24 2.59 -12.10
C VAL A 75 -7.45 4.08 -11.90
N VAL A 76 -6.55 4.87 -12.48
CA VAL A 76 -6.73 6.33 -12.58
C VAL A 76 -6.90 6.72 -14.04
N GLN A 77 -7.68 7.78 -14.27
CA GLN A 77 -7.78 8.44 -15.55
C GLN A 77 -7.03 9.77 -15.47
N VAL A 78 -6.13 10.01 -16.43
CA VAL A 78 -5.36 11.25 -16.56
C VAL A 78 -5.58 11.85 -17.95
N ASN A 79 -5.08 13.05 -18.21
CA ASN A 79 -5.13 13.61 -19.56
C ASN A 79 -4.26 12.81 -20.52
N LEU A 80 -4.54 12.90 -21.82
CA LEU A 80 -3.77 12.17 -22.84
C LEU A 80 -2.30 12.62 -22.92
N GLU A 81 -2.04 13.90 -22.63
CA GLU A 81 -0.69 14.45 -22.52
C GLU A 81 0.06 13.80 -21.34
N ASP A 82 -0.55 13.82 -20.14
CA ASP A 82 0.00 13.17 -18.94
C ASP A 82 0.24 11.67 -19.17
N ALA A 83 -0.68 10.96 -19.81
CA ALA A 83 -0.52 9.54 -20.13
C ALA A 83 0.69 9.30 -21.06
N SER A 84 0.92 10.18 -22.02
CA SER A 84 2.04 10.09 -22.95
C SER A 84 3.38 10.36 -22.24
N ASP A 85 3.38 11.30 -21.30
CA ASP A 85 4.56 11.63 -20.49
C ASP A 85 4.91 10.50 -19.51
N ILE A 86 3.89 9.91 -18.86
CA ILE A 86 4.08 8.73 -17.98
C ILE A 86 4.67 7.57 -18.79
N LEU A 87 4.11 7.28 -19.96
CA LEU A 87 4.62 6.21 -20.82
C LEU A 87 6.07 6.46 -21.24
N SER A 88 6.39 7.68 -21.69
CA SER A 88 7.75 8.06 -22.09
C SER A 88 8.74 7.93 -20.93
N SER A 89 8.31 8.29 -19.72
CA SER A 89 9.13 8.16 -18.51
C SER A 89 9.36 6.69 -18.13
N LEU A 90 8.37 5.81 -18.32
CA LEU A 90 8.49 4.38 -18.06
C LEU A 90 9.43 3.71 -19.07
N GLU A 91 9.32 4.07 -20.35
CA GLU A 91 10.20 3.57 -21.42
C GLU A 91 11.66 4.01 -21.25
N GLY A 92 11.88 5.23 -20.75
CA GLY A 92 13.22 5.76 -20.46
C GLY A 92 13.86 5.25 -19.16
N ASN A 93 13.09 4.56 -18.29
CA ASN A 93 13.56 4.16 -16.97
C ASN A 93 14.04 2.71 -16.93
N THR A 94 15.33 2.52 -16.66
CA THR A 94 15.97 1.19 -16.60
C THR A 94 15.49 0.29 -15.46
N ASP A 95 14.84 0.86 -14.45
CA ASP A 95 14.25 0.08 -13.35
C ASP A 95 13.00 -0.68 -13.78
N TYR A 96 12.35 -0.24 -14.87
CA TYR A 96 11.13 -0.83 -15.39
C TYR A 96 11.44 -1.75 -16.57
N LYS A 97 10.75 -2.88 -16.61
CA LYS A 97 10.81 -3.84 -17.71
C LYS A 97 9.42 -4.03 -18.28
N LEU A 98 9.31 -3.89 -19.60
CA LEU A 98 8.07 -4.16 -20.30
C LEU A 98 7.87 -5.68 -20.41
N GLN A 99 6.83 -6.19 -19.76
CA GLN A 99 6.42 -7.60 -19.82
C GLN A 99 4.93 -7.66 -20.15
N GLU A 100 4.57 -8.40 -21.20
CA GLU A 100 3.16 -8.61 -21.62
C GLU A 100 2.32 -7.32 -21.77
N GLY A 101 2.95 -6.20 -22.13
CA GLY A 101 2.29 -4.90 -22.28
C GLY A 101 2.08 -4.13 -20.98
N VAL A 102 2.75 -4.53 -19.90
CA VAL A 102 2.77 -3.87 -18.59
C VAL A 102 4.21 -3.53 -18.22
N PHE A 103 4.45 -2.35 -17.67
CA PHE A 103 5.75 -1.99 -17.12
C PHE A 103 5.86 -2.48 -15.68
N GLU A 104 6.83 -3.34 -15.43
CA GLU A 104 7.05 -3.93 -14.12
C GLU A 104 8.37 -3.47 -13.51
N LYS A 105 8.33 -3.10 -12.23
CA LYS A 105 9.50 -2.81 -11.41
C LYS A 105 9.52 -3.78 -10.24
N PHE A 106 10.58 -4.58 -10.19
CA PHE A 106 10.83 -5.49 -9.09
C PHE A 106 12.01 -5.04 -8.26
N GLN A 107 11.80 -4.82 -6.96
CA GLN A 107 12.86 -4.55 -6.01
C GLN A 107 12.98 -5.74 -5.06
N ILE A 108 14.06 -6.51 -5.23
CA ILE A 108 14.35 -7.73 -4.45
C ILE A 108 14.23 -7.42 -2.95
N GLY A 109 13.37 -8.19 -2.28
CA GLY A 109 13.16 -8.13 -0.84
C GLY A 109 12.28 -6.99 -0.35
N LYS A 110 11.60 -6.22 -1.23
CA LYS A 110 10.74 -5.12 -0.78
C LYS A 110 9.45 -4.92 -1.57
N LYS A 111 9.46 -4.81 -2.91
CA LYS A 111 8.32 -4.22 -3.65
C LYS A 111 8.18 -4.76 -5.07
N LEU A 112 6.94 -5.03 -5.49
CA LEU A 112 6.54 -5.18 -6.89
C LEU A 112 5.61 -4.01 -7.25
N GLY A 113 6.02 -3.20 -8.22
CA GLY A 113 5.19 -2.17 -8.83
C GLY A 113 4.90 -2.53 -10.28
N THR A 114 3.64 -2.47 -10.70
CA THR A 114 3.26 -2.58 -12.10
C THR A 114 2.49 -1.35 -12.53
N CYS A 115 2.70 -0.94 -13.78
CA CYS A 115 2.04 0.20 -14.38
C CYS A 115 1.73 -0.10 -15.84
N LYS A 116 0.47 0.06 -16.23
CA LYS A 116 0.00 -0.07 -17.60
C LYS A 116 -0.68 1.22 -17.99
N VAL A 117 -0.23 1.81 -19.09
CA VAL A 117 -0.69 3.14 -19.52
C VAL A 117 -1.33 3.02 -20.90
N SER A 118 -2.52 3.61 -21.06
CA SER A 118 -3.23 3.73 -22.32
C SER A 118 -3.25 5.20 -22.76
N THR A 119 -2.43 5.53 -23.75
CA THR A 119 -2.38 6.89 -24.35
C THR A 119 -3.60 7.21 -25.22
N LEU A 120 -4.46 6.22 -25.51
CA LEU A 120 -5.70 6.41 -26.28
C LEU A 120 -6.87 6.86 -25.40
N SER A 121 -6.91 6.39 -24.15
CA SER A 121 -8.03 6.62 -23.23
C SER A 121 -7.64 7.44 -21.99
N GLY A 122 -6.34 7.62 -21.74
CA GLY A 122 -5.81 8.23 -20.53
C GLY A 122 -5.90 7.33 -19.30
N TYR A 123 -6.20 6.04 -19.46
CA TYR A 123 -6.27 5.11 -18.33
C TYR A 123 -4.89 4.63 -17.93
N VAL A 124 -4.63 4.63 -16.62
CA VAL A 124 -3.42 4.09 -16.02
C VAL A 124 -3.83 3.06 -14.97
N ASP A 125 -3.61 1.79 -15.30
CA ASP A 125 -3.76 0.69 -14.35
C ASP A 125 -2.47 0.56 -13.56
N TYR A 126 -2.56 0.63 -12.23
CA TYR A 126 -1.41 0.48 -11.35
C TYR A 126 -1.65 -0.64 -10.36
N GLN A 127 -0.58 -1.37 -10.05
CA GLN A 127 -0.56 -2.34 -8.97
C GLN A 127 0.70 -2.13 -8.13
N TYR A 128 0.54 -2.29 -6.83
CA TYR A 128 1.62 -2.21 -5.87
C TYR A 128 1.47 -3.38 -4.89
N ALA A 129 2.59 -4.03 -4.56
CA ALA A 129 2.63 -5.08 -3.56
C ALA A 129 3.93 -5.04 -2.76
N VAL A 130 3.79 -5.23 -1.45
CA VAL A 130 4.86 -5.31 -0.45
C VAL A 130 4.59 -6.54 0.41
N TRP A 131 5.61 -7.39 0.60
CA TRP A 131 5.52 -8.63 1.36
C TRP A 131 6.82 -8.98 2.08
#